data_AF-A0A4V6Q8B3-F1
#
_entry.id   AF-A0A4V6Q8B3-F1
#
_cell.length_a   1.000
_cell.length_b   1.000
_cell.length_c   1.000
_cell.angle_alpha   90.00
_cell.angle_beta   90.00
_cell.angle_gamma   90.00
#
_symmetry.space_group_name_H-M   'P 1'
#
loop_
_entity.id
_entity.type
_entity.pdbx_description
1 polymer ?
#
loop_
_entity_poly.entity_id
_entity_poly.type
_entity_poly.pdbx_seq_one_letter_code
_entity_poly.pdbx_strand_id
1 'polypeptide(L)'
;MSQYSAIEKILIALESDLLDSTLNDIEKDKLVNYNINEFIERDHISKISMPDDLRNKITNQLNQGIKLSLRLEELSQRGIKVFFSKSQKLSKEITSKFIRKNNLYFIIGNEKLLTISNPNITVSYSDFKQCTSSVIFITDRPINTLLSYADVRSAIANDRILLISDKYQAKSGIIENELKSMKMNKSRVKTVFISGSRTQNEIPEIIQESLKSIIKQNIRIVIGDSKKGVDNEIIDYLRSSPKYTNVKIYTIKQTPRVKIEPEWELETIEVDELLKRQQQQMQKDRQMAEVADWGLSIFKPIIINRYGAIEVSSGTLRNTIQLLLNNKYVKFFYVINGEMMVKNLKNINDLINTLEQYKNEKLTVSEKEEISEAKTVCKDIEPRLVKYRKISEKFSQLLKNEQKIINESKKNTKSIDQLSFFG
;
A
#
# COMPACT_ATOMS: atom_id res chain seq x y z
N MET A 1 -24.81 12.95 -32.98
CA MET A 1 -25.09 14.36 -32.60
C MET A 1 -24.23 14.68 -31.38
N SER A 2 -23.51 15.81 -31.40
CA SER A 2 -22.50 16.14 -30.38
C SER A 2 -23.13 16.29 -28.99
N GLN A 3 -22.82 15.37 -28.06
CA GLN A 3 -23.31 15.38 -26.68
C GLN A 3 -22.93 16.65 -25.90
N TYR A 4 -21.89 17.37 -26.34
CA TYR A 4 -21.35 18.57 -25.69
C TYR A 4 -21.32 19.75 -26.66
N SER A 5 -21.65 20.95 -26.16
CA SER A 5 -21.53 22.23 -26.86
C SER A 5 -20.07 22.62 -27.12
N ALA A 6 -19.83 23.65 -27.94
CA ALA A 6 -18.49 24.15 -28.22
C ALA A 6 -17.77 24.62 -26.94
N ILE A 7 -18.49 25.34 -26.07
CA ILE A 7 -17.97 25.84 -24.79
C ILE A 7 -17.64 24.67 -23.84
N GLU A 8 -18.51 23.66 -23.76
CA GLU A 8 -18.26 22.48 -22.93
C GLU A 8 -17.05 21.69 -23.40
N LYS A 9 -16.84 21.56 -24.72
CA LYS A 9 -15.62 20.93 -25.26
C LYS A 9 -14.35 21.70 -24.90
N ILE A 10 -14.40 23.03 -24.94
CA ILE A 10 -13.28 23.88 -24.50
C ILE A 10 -13.02 23.65 -23.01
N LEU A 11 -14.05 23.69 -22.17
CA LEU A 11 -13.92 23.42 -20.73
C LEU A 11 -13.30 22.05 -20.47
N ILE A 12 -13.77 21.00 -21.15
CA ILE A 12 -13.20 19.66 -21.02
C ILE A 12 -11.73 19.65 -21.46
N ALA A 13 -11.39 20.28 -22.59
CA ALA A 13 -10.02 20.31 -23.10
C ALA A 13 -9.04 20.97 -22.11
N LEU A 14 -9.47 22.07 -21.47
CA LEU A 14 -8.61 22.89 -20.61
C LEU A 14 -8.56 22.40 -19.16
N GLU A 15 -9.69 21.93 -18.61
CA GLU A 15 -9.80 21.61 -17.19
C GLU A 15 -9.64 20.11 -16.85
N SER A 16 -9.88 19.20 -17.80
CA SER A 16 -9.76 17.76 -17.56
C SER A 16 -8.33 17.22 -17.73
N ASP A 17 -8.15 15.96 -17.37
CA ASP A 17 -6.92 15.18 -17.57
C ASP A 17 -7.02 14.19 -18.74
N LEU A 18 -7.89 14.45 -19.73
CA LEU A 18 -8.07 13.55 -20.89
C LEU A 18 -6.95 13.66 -21.93
N LEU A 19 -6.21 14.77 -21.95
CA LEU A 19 -5.16 15.10 -22.92
C LEU A 19 -3.79 15.11 -22.25
N ASP A 20 -2.72 14.89 -23.02
CA ASP A 20 -1.37 14.64 -22.46
C ASP A 20 -0.71 15.91 -21.89
N SER A 21 -1.12 17.08 -22.35
CA SER A 21 -0.57 18.38 -21.95
C SER A 21 -1.60 19.15 -21.14
N THR A 22 -1.86 18.72 -19.90
CA THR A 22 -2.85 19.36 -19.01
C THR A 22 -2.32 20.65 -18.41
N LEU A 23 -3.16 21.67 -18.30
CA LEU A 23 -2.85 22.83 -17.47
C LEU A 23 -2.69 22.42 -16.01
N ASN A 24 -1.69 22.99 -15.34
CA ASN A 24 -1.56 22.82 -13.91
C ASN A 24 -2.57 23.68 -13.15
N ASP A 25 -2.62 23.44 -11.85
CA ASP A 25 -3.53 24.10 -10.93
C ASP A 25 -3.42 25.65 -10.94
N ILE A 26 -2.20 26.20 -10.99
CA ILE A 26 -1.95 27.65 -11.02
C ILE A 26 -2.44 28.26 -12.34
N GLU A 27 -2.26 27.54 -13.44
CA GLU A 27 -2.72 27.95 -14.78
C GLU A 27 -4.25 27.93 -14.87
N LYS A 28 -4.90 26.92 -14.29
CA LYS A 28 -6.36 26.85 -14.18
C LYS A 28 -6.93 27.99 -13.35
N ASP A 29 -6.27 28.35 -12.25
CA ASP A 29 -6.70 29.50 -11.43
C ASP A 29 -6.61 30.83 -12.20
N LYS A 30 -5.58 30.98 -13.05
CA LYS A 30 -5.46 32.15 -13.95
C LYS A 30 -6.57 32.18 -15.00
N LEU A 31 -7.01 31.02 -15.50
CA LEU A 31 -8.08 30.93 -16.51
C LEU A 31 -9.42 31.49 -16.03
N VAL A 32 -9.68 31.51 -14.72
CA VAL A 32 -10.92 32.04 -14.14
C VAL A 32 -11.15 33.51 -14.49
N ASN A 33 -10.07 34.27 -14.74
CA ASN A 33 -10.13 35.69 -15.09
C ASN A 33 -10.44 35.96 -16.57
N TYR A 34 -10.55 34.92 -17.40
CA TYR A 34 -10.78 35.05 -18.83
C TYR A 34 -12.16 34.57 -19.23
N ASN A 35 -12.73 35.23 -20.24
CA ASN A 35 -14.01 34.84 -20.81
C ASN A 35 -13.82 33.67 -21.78
N ILE A 36 -14.22 32.46 -21.37
CA ILE A 36 -14.07 31.25 -22.18
C ILE A 36 -14.76 31.35 -23.56
N ASN A 37 -15.77 32.19 -23.72
CA ASN A 37 -16.42 32.40 -25.02
C ASN A 37 -15.45 32.98 -26.06
N GLU A 38 -14.44 33.73 -25.64
CA GLU A 38 -13.41 34.27 -26.52
C GLU A 38 -12.45 33.19 -27.06
N PHE A 39 -12.46 32.00 -26.46
CA PHE A 39 -11.65 30.86 -26.93
C PHE A 39 -12.36 30.01 -28.00
N ILE A 40 -13.61 30.32 -28.35
CA ILE A 40 -14.35 29.61 -29.41
C ILE A 40 -13.69 29.87 -30.77
N GLU A 41 -13.33 31.12 -31.02
CA GLU A 41 -12.62 31.53 -32.23
C GLU A 41 -11.12 31.54 -31.95
N ARG A 42 -10.40 30.58 -32.55
CA ARG A 42 -8.96 30.37 -32.27
C ARG A 42 -8.12 31.60 -32.55
N ASP A 43 -8.47 32.37 -33.57
CA ASP A 43 -7.77 33.59 -33.96
C ASP A 43 -7.89 34.69 -32.88
N HIS A 44 -8.91 34.62 -32.03
CA HIS A 44 -9.13 35.58 -30.95
C HIS A 44 -8.22 35.31 -29.75
N ILE A 45 -7.74 34.09 -29.56
CA ILE A 45 -6.78 33.75 -28.49
C ILE A 45 -5.50 34.59 -28.61
N SER A 46 -5.07 34.86 -29.84
CA SER A 46 -3.90 35.70 -30.13
C SER A 46 -4.08 37.18 -29.70
N LYS A 47 -5.33 37.63 -29.56
CA LYS A 47 -5.68 39.02 -29.20
C LYS A 47 -5.92 39.19 -27.71
N ILE A 48 -6.05 38.10 -26.95
CA ILE A 48 -6.27 38.13 -25.51
C ILE A 48 -4.97 38.47 -24.79
N SER A 49 -5.02 39.46 -23.89
CA SER A 49 -3.87 39.84 -23.08
C SER A 49 -3.59 38.77 -22.01
N MET A 50 -2.66 37.86 -22.32
CA MET A 50 -2.23 36.79 -21.41
C MET A 50 -0.75 36.42 -21.62
N PRO A 51 -0.09 35.85 -20.59
CA PRO A 51 1.30 35.40 -20.69
C PRO A 51 1.50 34.41 -21.84
N ASP A 52 2.59 34.54 -22.59
CA ASP A 52 2.85 33.74 -23.80
C ASP A 52 2.91 32.24 -23.50
N ASP A 53 3.50 31.83 -22.37
CA ASP A 53 3.54 30.41 -21.96
C ASP A 53 2.13 29.82 -21.77
N LEU A 54 1.24 30.56 -21.09
CA LEU A 54 -0.15 30.13 -20.88
C LEU A 54 -0.91 30.07 -22.20
N ARG A 55 -0.71 31.07 -23.06
CA ARG A 55 -1.32 31.13 -24.40
C ARG A 55 -0.92 29.93 -25.25
N ASN A 56 0.37 29.62 -25.28
CA ASN A 56 0.92 28.51 -26.05
C ASN A 56 0.35 27.17 -25.56
N LYS A 57 0.23 26.97 -24.25
CA LYS A 57 -0.37 25.77 -23.66
C LYS A 57 -1.86 25.63 -24.00
N ILE A 58 -2.65 26.69 -23.85
CA ILE A 58 -4.07 26.72 -24.21
C ILE A 58 -4.25 26.39 -25.69
N THR A 59 -3.47 27.05 -26.55
CA THR A 59 -3.54 26.84 -28.01
C THR A 59 -3.18 25.39 -28.38
N ASN A 60 -2.12 24.84 -27.77
CA ASN A 60 -1.74 23.45 -27.97
C ASN A 60 -2.82 22.45 -27.51
N GLN A 61 -3.48 22.72 -26.38
CA GLN A 61 -4.59 21.88 -25.92
C GLN A 61 -5.79 21.95 -26.87
N LEU A 62 -6.20 23.15 -27.29
CA LEU A 62 -7.35 23.32 -28.18
C LEU A 62 -7.09 22.78 -29.59
N ASN A 63 -5.83 22.69 -30.01
CA ASN A 63 -5.42 22.03 -31.25
C ASN A 63 -5.60 20.50 -31.21
N GLN A 64 -5.72 19.88 -30.04
CA GLN A 64 -5.94 18.43 -29.89
C GLN A 64 -7.43 18.02 -30.05
N GLY A 65 -8.23 18.78 -30.80
CA GLY A 65 -9.68 18.55 -30.94
C GLY A 65 -10.08 17.15 -31.46
N ILE A 66 -9.30 16.57 -32.38
CA ILE A 66 -9.53 15.20 -32.86
C ILE A 66 -9.32 14.19 -31.72
N LYS A 67 -8.23 14.33 -30.98
CA LYS A 67 -7.91 13.47 -29.83
C LYS A 67 -8.95 13.61 -28.72
N LEU A 68 -9.38 14.83 -28.43
CA LEU A 68 -10.47 15.07 -27.48
C LEU A 68 -11.76 14.36 -27.93
N SER A 69 -12.11 14.45 -29.22
CA SER A 69 -13.31 13.81 -29.75
C SER A 69 -13.26 12.29 -29.59
N LEU A 70 -12.10 11.67 -29.85
CA LEU A 70 -11.88 10.24 -29.60
C LEU A 70 -12.05 9.90 -28.10
N ARG A 71 -11.46 10.69 -27.20
CA ARG A 71 -11.60 10.48 -25.75
C ARG A 71 -13.05 10.60 -25.28
N LEU A 72 -13.81 11.56 -25.80
CA LEU A 72 -15.22 11.72 -25.46
C LEU A 72 -16.07 10.54 -25.93
N GLU A 73 -15.77 10.00 -27.11
CA GLU A 73 -16.39 8.76 -27.61
C GLU A 73 -16.08 7.58 -26.68
N GLU A 74 -14.81 7.42 -26.27
CA GLU A 74 -14.39 6.37 -25.31
C GLU A 74 -15.12 6.47 -23.97
N LEU A 75 -15.31 7.69 -23.45
CA LEU A 75 -16.07 7.92 -22.22
C LEU A 75 -17.54 7.52 -22.40
N SER A 76 -18.14 7.94 -23.52
CA SER A 76 -19.55 7.65 -23.83
C SER A 76 -19.81 6.15 -23.94
N GLN A 77 -18.94 5.41 -24.65
CA GLN A 77 -19.01 3.95 -24.77
C GLN A 77 -18.91 3.23 -23.41
N ARG A 78 -18.22 3.84 -22.45
CA ARG A 78 -18.09 3.33 -21.07
C ARG A 78 -19.22 3.80 -20.15
N GLY A 79 -20.17 4.59 -20.65
CA GLY A 79 -21.26 5.16 -19.85
C GLY A 79 -20.81 6.29 -18.92
N ILE A 80 -19.63 6.86 -19.13
CA ILE A 80 -19.10 7.97 -18.33
C ILE A 80 -19.59 9.28 -18.96
N LYS A 81 -20.21 10.12 -18.14
CA LYS A 81 -20.67 11.45 -18.54
C LYS A 81 -19.83 12.53 -17.88
N VAL A 82 -19.66 13.65 -18.57
CA VAL A 82 -19.12 14.87 -17.98
C VAL A 82 -20.28 15.70 -17.43
N PHE A 83 -20.26 15.94 -16.12
CA PHE A 83 -21.19 16.76 -15.37
C PHE A 83 -20.60 18.15 -15.18
N PHE A 84 -21.34 19.20 -15.55
CA PHE A 84 -20.89 20.60 -15.42
C PHE A 84 -21.56 21.29 -14.23
N SER A 85 -20.77 21.71 -13.24
CA SER A 85 -21.27 22.24 -11.97
C SER A 85 -21.93 23.63 -12.08
N LYS A 86 -21.69 24.35 -13.18
CA LYS A 86 -22.34 25.65 -13.48
C LYS A 86 -23.75 25.49 -14.04
N SER A 87 -24.00 24.46 -14.85
CA SER A 87 -25.32 24.19 -15.43
C SER A 87 -26.20 23.34 -14.53
N GLN A 88 -25.59 22.50 -13.69
CA GLN A 88 -26.28 21.57 -12.80
C GLN A 88 -25.70 21.70 -11.38
N LYS A 89 -26.56 22.00 -10.41
CA LYS A 89 -26.13 22.30 -9.03
C LYS A 89 -25.76 21.01 -8.30
N LEU A 90 -24.47 20.80 -8.09
CA LEU A 90 -23.96 19.76 -7.19
C LEU A 90 -24.19 20.19 -5.74
N SER A 91 -24.57 19.25 -4.86
CA SER A 91 -24.86 19.57 -3.46
C SER A 91 -23.60 20.09 -2.74
N LYS A 92 -23.80 20.95 -1.73
CA LYS A 92 -22.67 21.50 -0.95
C LYS A 92 -21.87 20.38 -0.29
N GLU A 93 -22.54 19.34 0.18
CA GLU A 93 -21.97 18.16 0.82
C GLU A 93 -21.00 17.40 -0.08
N ILE A 94 -21.23 17.36 -1.39
CA ILE A 94 -20.33 16.73 -2.36
C ILE A 94 -19.20 17.68 -2.72
N THR A 95 -19.52 18.94 -3.05
CA THR A 95 -18.50 19.93 -3.47
C THR A 95 -17.48 20.22 -2.38
N SER A 96 -17.88 20.20 -1.10
CA SER A 96 -16.98 20.42 0.03
C SER A 96 -15.96 19.28 0.25
N LYS A 97 -16.12 18.14 -0.44
CA LYS A 97 -15.16 17.02 -0.34
C LYS A 97 -13.94 17.23 -1.21
N PHE A 98 -14.05 17.99 -2.30
CA PHE A 98 -12.94 18.21 -3.22
C PHE A 98 -12.03 19.34 -2.74
N ILE A 99 -10.71 19.20 -2.93
CA ILE A 99 -9.71 20.23 -2.63
C ILE A 99 -10.03 21.52 -3.38
N ARG A 100 -10.50 21.36 -4.62
CA ARG A 100 -10.85 22.46 -5.51
C ARG A 100 -12.30 22.32 -5.96
N LYS A 101 -12.94 23.46 -6.14
CA LYS A 101 -14.25 23.52 -6.78
C LYS A 101 -14.03 23.51 -8.28
N ASN A 102 -14.31 22.37 -8.91
CA ASN A 102 -14.13 22.23 -10.36
C ASN A 102 -15.42 22.56 -11.12
N ASN A 103 -15.27 23.06 -12.35
CA ASN A 103 -16.42 23.33 -13.22
C ASN A 103 -16.97 22.05 -13.84
N LEU A 104 -16.18 20.98 -13.89
CA LEU A 104 -16.54 19.69 -14.44
C LEU A 104 -16.19 18.54 -13.50
N TYR A 105 -17.00 17.48 -13.59
CA TYR A 105 -16.81 16.21 -12.90
C TYR A 105 -17.13 15.06 -13.87
N PHE A 106 -16.43 13.94 -13.75
CA PHE A 106 -16.77 12.69 -14.42
C PHE A 106 -17.69 11.88 -13.53
N ILE A 107 -18.81 11.44 -14.08
CA ILE A 107 -19.81 10.65 -13.36
C ILE A 107 -20.17 9.36 -14.12
N ILE A 108 -20.47 8.30 -13.37
CA ILE A 108 -21.01 7.05 -13.92
C ILE A 108 -21.87 6.33 -12.87
N GLY A 109 -23.00 5.79 -13.30
CA GLY A 109 -23.97 5.09 -12.45
C GLY A 109 -25.24 5.91 -12.20
N ASN A 110 -25.82 5.75 -11.02
CA ASN A 110 -27.15 6.28 -10.71
C ASN A 110 -27.15 7.79 -10.41
N GLU A 111 -27.37 8.60 -11.44
CA GLU A 111 -27.43 10.07 -11.35
C GLU A 111 -28.49 10.61 -10.39
N LYS A 112 -29.55 9.83 -10.10
CA LYS A 112 -30.59 10.23 -9.14
C LYS A 112 -30.04 10.43 -7.73
N LEU A 113 -28.87 9.86 -7.42
CA LEU A 113 -28.21 10.06 -6.13
C LEU A 113 -27.78 11.53 -5.91
N LEU A 114 -27.60 12.31 -6.98
CA LEU A 114 -27.24 13.74 -6.87
C LEU A 114 -28.37 14.61 -6.30
N THR A 115 -29.63 14.16 -6.39
CA THR A 115 -30.80 14.93 -5.94
C THR A 115 -31.32 14.51 -4.57
N ILE A 116 -30.74 13.48 -3.96
CA ILE A 116 -31.16 12.98 -2.64
C ILE A 116 -30.76 13.98 -1.56
N SER A 117 -31.66 14.23 -0.62
CA SER A 117 -31.37 15.01 0.59
C SER A 117 -30.43 14.20 1.50
N ASN A 118 -29.22 14.71 1.73
CA ASN A 118 -28.17 14.08 2.55
C ASN A 118 -27.72 12.69 2.04
N PRO A 119 -27.07 12.61 0.86
CA PRO A 119 -26.66 11.34 0.28
C PRO A 119 -25.59 10.65 1.13
N ASN A 120 -25.60 9.31 1.15
CA ASN A 120 -24.48 8.54 1.68
C ASN A 120 -23.27 8.74 0.75
N ILE A 121 -22.20 9.36 1.25
CA ILE A 121 -21.00 9.66 0.48
C ILE A 121 -19.83 8.85 1.05
N THR A 122 -19.12 8.16 0.17
CA THR A 122 -17.85 7.53 0.48
C THR A 122 -16.74 8.09 -0.40
N VAL A 123 -15.52 8.08 0.13
CA VAL A 123 -14.31 8.61 -0.51
C VAL A 123 -13.22 7.55 -0.65
N SER A 124 -13.54 6.27 -0.38
CA SER A 124 -12.60 5.16 -0.49
C SER A 124 -13.28 3.88 -0.99
N TYR A 125 -12.57 3.11 -1.79
CA TYR A 125 -13.08 1.83 -2.29
C TYR A 125 -13.33 0.84 -1.14
N SER A 126 -12.49 0.87 -0.11
CA SER A 126 -12.62 0.00 1.07
C SER A 126 -13.91 0.24 1.85
N ASP A 127 -14.34 1.50 1.94
CA ASP A 127 -15.60 1.86 2.60
C ASP A 127 -16.79 1.53 1.71
N PHE A 128 -16.68 1.78 0.40
CA PHE A 128 -17.68 1.33 -0.59
C PHE A 128 -17.99 -0.16 -0.47
N LYS A 129 -16.98 -1.04 -0.28
CA LYS A 129 -17.19 -2.49 -0.12
C LYS A 129 -18.03 -2.85 1.11
N GLN A 130 -18.06 -1.99 2.12
CA GLN A 130 -18.84 -2.17 3.33
C GLN A 130 -20.25 -1.57 3.21
N CYS A 131 -20.49 -0.72 2.20
CA CYS A 131 -21.79 -0.11 1.97
C CYS A 131 -22.75 -1.12 1.33
N THR A 132 -23.87 -1.39 2.01
CA THR A 132 -24.99 -2.19 1.49
C THR A 132 -26.06 -1.33 0.83
N SER A 133 -26.14 -0.04 1.17
CA SER A 133 -27.10 0.91 0.62
C SER A 133 -26.59 1.56 -0.68
N SER A 134 -27.46 2.36 -1.31
CA SER A 134 -27.03 3.26 -2.37
C SER A 134 -26.05 4.32 -1.85
N VAL A 135 -25.06 4.68 -2.67
CA VAL A 135 -23.92 5.51 -2.23
C VAL A 135 -23.33 6.32 -3.38
N ILE A 136 -22.94 7.56 -3.09
CA ILE A 136 -22.08 8.37 -3.95
C ILE A 136 -20.64 8.07 -3.57
N PHE A 137 -19.85 7.59 -4.52
CA PHE A 137 -18.44 7.28 -4.28
C PHE A 137 -17.55 8.26 -5.04
N ILE A 138 -16.92 9.17 -4.29
CA ILE A 138 -15.87 10.05 -4.79
C ILE A 138 -14.59 9.23 -4.94
N THR A 139 -14.08 9.11 -6.17
CA THR A 139 -13.08 8.09 -6.48
C THR A 139 -11.73 8.34 -5.80
N ASP A 140 -11.22 7.31 -5.12
CA ASP A 140 -9.89 7.29 -4.48
C ASP A 140 -8.76 6.86 -5.43
N ARG A 141 -9.12 6.49 -6.66
CA ARG A 141 -8.25 5.96 -7.72
C ARG A 141 -8.85 6.28 -9.10
N PRO A 142 -8.10 6.09 -10.20
CA PRO A 142 -8.60 6.35 -11.55
C PRO A 142 -9.90 5.57 -11.83
N ILE A 143 -10.85 6.20 -12.54
CA ILE A 143 -12.16 5.60 -12.84
C ILE A 143 -11.99 4.25 -13.53
N ASN A 144 -11.06 4.15 -14.48
CA ASN A 144 -10.79 2.90 -15.21
C ASN A 144 -10.36 1.75 -14.29
N THR A 145 -9.60 2.05 -13.24
CA THR A 145 -9.21 1.05 -12.24
C THR A 145 -10.43 0.56 -11.47
N LEU A 146 -11.35 1.46 -11.09
CA LEU A 146 -12.59 1.08 -10.39
C LEU A 146 -13.51 0.24 -11.27
N LEU A 147 -13.65 0.57 -12.56
CA LEU A 147 -14.47 -0.20 -13.50
C LEU A 147 -13.93 -1.61 -13.75
N SER A 148 -12.67 -1.89 -13.43
CA SER A 148 -12.11 -3.25 -13.45
C SER A 148 -12.60 -4.14 -12.30
N TYR A 149 -13.18 -3.57 -11.24
CA TYR A 149 -13.65 -4.33 -10.09
C TYR A 149 -15.07 -4.84 -10.28
N ALA A 150 -15.29 -6.14 -10.00
CA ALA A 150 -16.55 -6.81 -10.26
C ALA A 150 -17.70 -6.30 -9.39
N ASP A 151 -17.42 -5.95 -8.13
CA ASP A 151 -18.38 -5.38 -7.19
C ASP A 151 -18.79 -3.95 -7.56
N VAL A 152 -17.87 -3.13 -8.08
CA VAL A 152 -18.18 -1.81 -8.64
C VAL A 152 -19.08 -1.95 -9.87
N ARG A 153 -18.72 -2.82 -10.83
CA ARG A 153 -19.56 -3.06 -12.01
C ARG A 153 -20.95 -3.57 -11.64
N SER A 154 -21.02 -4.51 -10.70
CA SER A 154 -22.28 -5.02 -10.17
C SER A 154 -23.10 -3.92 -9.51
N ALA A 155 -22.49 -3.04 -8.72
CA ALA A 155 -23.18 -1.92 -8.09
C ALA A 155 -23.70 -0.89 -9.11
N ILE A 156 -22.94 -0.63 -10.18
CA ILE A 156 -23.37 0.25 -11.28
C ILE A 156 -24.58 -0.37 -12.00
N ALA A 157 -24.50 -1.65 -12.36
CA ALA A 157 -25.57 -2.37 -13.04
C ALA A 157 -26.88 -2.45 -12.23
N ASN A 158 -26.78 -2.42 -10.89
CA ASN A 158 -27.91 -2.44 -9.97
C ASN A 158 -28.32 -1.04 -9.47
N ASP A 159 -27.88 0.05 -10.13
CA ASP A 159 -28.19 1.44 -9.77
C ASP A 159 -27.90 1.81 -8.30
N ARG A 160 -26.97 1.10 -7.65
CA ARG A 160 -26.63 1.30 -6.24
C ARG A 160 -25.58 2.40 -6.05
N ILE A 161 -24.80 2.69 -7.08
CA ILE A 161 -23.67 3.61 -6.95
C ILE A 161 -23.72 4.72 -7.98
N LEU A 162 -23.24 5.89 -7.57
CA LEU A 162 -22.77 6.95 -8.46
C LEU A 162 -21.30 7.19 -8.17
N LEU A 163 -20.43 6.85 -9.12
CA LEU A 163 -19.04 7.27 -9.07
C LEU A 163 -18.96 8.73 -9.51
N ILE A 164 -18.19 9.54 -8.79
CA ILE A 164 -17.90 10.92 -9.15
C ILE A 164 -16.40 11.19 -9.00
N SER A 165 -15.80 11.88 -9.96
CA SER A 165 -14.41 12.29 -9.88
C SER A 165 -14.17 13.63 -10.56
N ASP A 166 -13.23 14.40 -10.04
CA ASP A 166 -12.73 15.60 -10.70
C ASP A 166 -11.64 15.30 -11.75
N LYS A 167 -11.21 14.03 -11.84
CA LYS A 167 -10.18 13.53 -12.77
C LYS A 167 -10.58 12.18 -13.36
N TYR A 168 -10.20 11.91 -14.60
CA TYR A 168 -10.48 10.62 -15.25
C TYR A 168 -9.29 9.67 -15.15
N GLN A 169 -8.08 10.15 -15.47
CA GLN A 169 -6.86 9.35 -15.50
C GLN A 169 -6.18 9.26 -14.13
N ALA A 170 -6.41 10.22 -13.23
CA ALA A 170 -5.90 10.23 -11.86
C ALA A 170 -7.00 10.00 -10.81
N LYS A 171 -6.59 9.89 -9.53
CA LYS A 171 -7.52 9.90 -8.38
C LYS A 171 -8.08 11.30 -8.13
N SER A 172 -9.22 11.36 -7.45
CA SER A 172 -9.84 12.64 -7.10
C SER A 172 -9.00 13.45 -6.11
N GLY A 173 -9.01 14.78 -6.22
CA GLY A 173 -8.40 15.67 -5.24
C GLY A 173 -9.34 15.91 -4.07
N ILE A 174 -9.18 15.21 -2.95
CA ILE A 174 -10.10 15.25 -1.78
C ILE A 174 -9.44 15.97 -0.58
N ILE A 175 -10.21 16.81 0.15
CA ILE A 175 -9.72 17.58 1.31
C ILE A 175 -9.19 16.63 2.40
N GLU A 176 -7.91 16.78 2.71
CA GLU A 176 -7.18 15.88 3.61
C GLU A 176 -7.67 15.94 5.07
N ASN A 177 -8.33 17.03 5.47
CA ASN A 177 -8.89 17.18 6.82
C ASN A 177 -10.11 16.30 7.08
N GLU A 178 -10.86 15.91 6.05
CA GLU A 178 -11.91 14.89 6.22
C GLU A 178 -11.39 13.47 6.07
N LEU A 179 -10.32 13.27 5.31
CA LEU A 179 -9.51 12.07 5.47
C LEU A 179 -8.99 11.96 6.91
N LYS A 180 -8.71 13.06 7.62
CA LYS A 180 -8.30 13.07 9.05
C LYS A 180 -9.46 12.94 10.04
N SER A 181 -10.61 13.60 9.82
CA SER A 181 -11.77 13.51 10.73
C SER A 181 -12.53 12.19 10.59
N MET A 182 -12.50 11.55 9.40
CA MET A 182 -12.97 10.18 9.21
C MET A 182 -11.91 9.12 9.55
N LYS A 183 -10.60 9.43 9.49
CA LYS A 183 -9.54 8.55 10.03
C LYS A 183 -9.65 8.34 11.55
N MET A 184 -10.23 9.28 12.28
CA MET A 184 -10.46 9.10 13.73
C MET A 184 -11.60 8.11 14.01
N ASN A 185 -12.48 7.84 13.03
CA ASN A 185 -13.57 6.87 13.12
C ASN A 185 -13.64 5.97 11.85
N LYS A 186 -12.55 5.24 11.54
CA LYS A 186 -12.47 3.85 10.98
C LYS A 186 -11.27 3.62 10.03
N SER A 187 -10.47 2.60 10.39
CA SER A 187 -9.44 1.85 9.65
C SER A 187 -8.34 2.62 8.89
N ARG A 188 -7.20 2.85 9.56
CA ARG A 188 -5.86 2.83 8.91
C ARG A 188 -5.80 1.69 7.89
N VAL A 189 -5.22 1.91 6.70
CA VAL A 189 -4.97 0.83 5.71
C VAL A 189 -4.20 -0.26 6.43
N LYS A 190 -4.84 -1.41 6.62
CA LYS A 190 -4.21 -2.53 7.31
C LYS A 190 -2.95 -2.91 6.55
N THR A 191 -1.85 -2.99 7.29
CA THR A 191 -0.52 -3.24 6.76
C THR A 191 0.03 -4.51 7.40
N VAL A 192 0.54 -5.42 6.58
CA VAL A 192 1.20 -6.64 7.02
C VAL A 192 2.69 -6.57 6.72
N PHE A 193 3.52 -6.79 7.73
CA PHE A 193 4.96 -6.99 7.54
C PHE A 193 5.26 -8.45 7.27
N ILE A 194 5.82 -8.75 6.10
CA ILE A 194 6.27 -10.09 5.76
C ILE A 194 7.77 -10.20 6.02
N SER A 195 8.14 -11.20 6.84
CA SER A 195 9.51 -11.48 7.24
C SER A 195 9.79 -12.97 7.08
N GLY A 196 10.97 -13.36 6.60
CA GLY A 196 11.28 -14.78 6.43
C GLY A 196 12.74 -15.10 6.18
N SER A 197 13.03 -16.41 6.15
CA SER A 197 14.41 -16.91 6.00
C SER A 197 14.99 -16.58 4.62
N ARG A 198 16.28 -16.24 4.58
CA ARG A 198 17.05 -16.01 3.34
C ARG A 198 17.38 -17.29 2.56
N THR A 199 17.07 -18.46 3.12
CA THR A 199 17.33 -19.79 2.55
C THR A 199 16.07 -20.51 2.09
N GLN A 200 14.90 -19.89 2.26
CA GLN A 200 13.62 -20.45 1.82
C GLN A 200 13.35 -19.95 0.40
N ASN A 201 13.46 -20.84 -0.59
CA ASN A 201 13.33 -20.48 -2.01
C ASN A 201 11.99 -20.92 -2.62
N GLU A 202 11.05 -21.38 -1.79
CA GLU A 202 9.72 -21.79 -2.23
C GLU A 202 8.69 -21.35 -1.19
N ILE A 203 7.48 -21.03 -1.65
CA ILE A 203 6.35 -20.64 -0.79
C ILE A 203 5.33 -21.79 -0.77
N PRO A 204 5.27 -22.58 0.32
CA PRO A 204 4.29 -23.66 0.46
C PRO A 204 2.84 -23.16 0.35
N GLU A 205 1.93 -24.05 -0.05
CA GLU A 205 0.53 -23.74 -0.30
C GLU A 205 -0.16 -23.04 0.89
N ILE A 206 0.09 -23.49 2.12
CA ILE A 206 -0.45 -22.88 3.35
C ILE A 206 -0.09 -21.39 3.50
N ILE A 207 1.08 -20.99 2.98
CA ILE A 207 1.51 -19.59 2.96
C ILE A 207 0.83 -18.86 1.80
N GLN A 208 0.73 -19.49 0.63
CA GLN A 208 0.02 -18.93 -0.53
C GLN A 208 -1.45 -18.63 -0.21
N GLU A 209 -2.15 -19.51 0.50
CA GLU A 209 -3.52 -19.25 0.97
C GLU A 209 -3.62 -17.99 1.82
N SER A 210 -2.63 -17.78 2.68
CA SER A 210 -2.56 -16.59 3.52
C SER A 210 -2.28 -15.33 2.72
N LEU A 211 -1.42 -15.41 1.71
CA LEU A 211 -1.18 -14.33 0.75
C LEU A 211 -2.43 -14.03 -0.09
N LYS A 212 -3.13 -15.05 -0.58
CA LYS A 212 -4.42 -14.90 -1.29
C LYS A 212 -5.43 -14.16 -0.42
N SER A 213 -5.50 -14.47 0.87
CA SER A 213 -6.37 -13.77 1.82
C SER A 213 -5.95 -12.31 2.03
N ILE A 214 -4.65 -12.03 2.18
CA ILE A 214 -4.10 -10.67 2.28
C ILE A 214 -4.47 -9.85 1.04
N ILE A 215 -4.26 -10.43 -0.15
CA ILE A 215 -4.57 -9.82 -1.46
C ILE A 215 -6.07 -9.55 -1.59
N LYS A 216 -6.92 -10.54 -1.28
CA LYS A 216 -8.39 -10.40 -1.32
C LYS A 216 -8.91 -9.28 -0.41
N GLN A 217 -8.26 -9.09 0.73
CA GLN A 217 -8.58 -8.03 1.69
C GLN A 217 -7.92 -6.68 1.35
N ASN A 218 -7.11 -6.61 0.29
CA ASN A 218 -6.35 -5.43 -0.11
C ASN A 218 -5.49 -4.85 1.03
N ILE A 219 -4.92 -5.73 1.87
CA ILE A 219 -4.01 -5.37 2.96
C ILE A 219 -2.65 -4.98 2.36
N ARG A 220 -2.10 -3.84 2.74
CA ARG A 220 -0.80 -3.39 2.24
C ARG A 220 0.30 -4.34 2.71
N ILE A 221 1.13 -4.83 1.79
CA ILE A 221 2.30 -5.65 2.13
C ILE A 221 3.52 -4.73 2.26
N VAL A 222 4.18 -4.76 3.41
CA VAL A 222 5.52 -4.16 3.59
C VAL A 222 6.56 -5.27 3.61
N ILE A 223 7.58 -5.13 2.76
CA ILE A 223 8.59 -6.18 2.55
C ILE A 223 9.96 -5.59 2.22
N GLY A 224 11.02 -6.33 2.54
CA GLY A 224 12.39 -5.95 2.23
C GLY A 224 12.79 -6.20 0.77
N ASP A 225 13.89 -5.57 0.36
CA ASP A 225 14.49 -5.69 -0.97
C ASP A 225 15.47 -6.88 -1.13
N SER A 226 15.36 -7.98 -0.38
CA SER A 226 16.33 -9.08 -0.50
C SER A 226 16.12 -9.89 -1.79
N LYS A 227 17.17 -9.99 -2.64
CA LYS A 227 17.23 -10.92 -3.80
C LYS A 227 17.32 -12.41 -3.45
N LYS A 228 17.16 -12.77 -2.18
CA LYS A 228 17.31 -14.16 -1.70
C LYS A 228 16.28 -14.45 -0.63
N GLY A 229 15.77 -15.68 -0.67
CA GLY A 229 14.83 -16.23 0.28
C GLY A 229 13.42 -15.63 0.15
N VAL A 230 12.71 -15.64 1.26
CA VAL A 230 11.29 -15.27 1.33
C VAL A 230 10.96 -13.94 0.65
N ASP A 231 11.75 -12.88 0.88
CA ASP A 231 11.45 -11.57 0.28
C ASP A 231 11.33 -11.67 -1.25
N ASN A 232 12.28 -12.36 -1.90
CA ASN A 232 12.30 -12.51 -3.35
C ASN A 232 11.10 -13.34 -3.83
N GLU A 233 10.86 -14.48 -3.19
CA GLU A 233 9.79 -15.39 -3.56
C GLU A 233 8.40 -14.75 -3.41
N ILE A 234 8.19 -13.98 -2.34
CA ILE A 234 6.95 -13.24 -2.13
C ILE A 234 6.82 -12.13 -3.18
N ILE A 235 7.90 -11.40 -3.47
CA ILE A 235 7.89 -10.39 -4.52
C ILE A 235 7.50 -11.01 -5.87
N ASP A 236 8.10 -12.14 -6.25
CA ASP A 236 7.77 -12.85 -7.49
C ASP A 236 6.33 -13.37 -7.50
N TYR A 237 5.85 -13.90 -6.36
CA TYR A 237 4.46 -14.29 -6.18
C TYR A 237 3.50 -13.10 -6.38
N LEU A 238 3.83 -11.90 -5.87
CA LEU A 238 2.98 -10.71 -6.00
C LEU A 238 2.98 -10.11 -7.41
N ARG A 239 3.98 -10.41 -8.25
CA ARG A 239 3.98 -10.08 -9.68
C ARG A 239 3.07 -11.00 -10.50
N SER A 240 2.77 -12.20 -9.99
CA SER A 240 2.00 -13.22 -10.71
C SER A 240 0.59 -12.71 -11.03
N SER A 241 0.02 -13.15 -12.15
CA SER A 241 -1.24 -12.62 -12.69
C SER A 241 -2.47 -13.03 -11.87
N PRO A 242 -3.32 -12.09 -11.40
CA PRO A 242 -3.21 -10.65 -11.55
C PRO A 242 -2.22 -10.02 -10.55
N LYS A 243 -1.36 -9.12 -11.05
CA LYS A 243 -0.36 -8.41 -10.25
C LYS A 243 -1.02 -7.67 -9.08
N TYR A 244 -0.51 -7.89 -7.88
CA TYR A 244 -0.96 -7.17 -6.70
C TYR A 244 -0.28 -5.81 -6.60
N THR A 245 -1.05 -4.73 -6.43
CA THR A 245 -0.50 -3.36 -6.49
C THR A 245 -0.23 -2.74 -5.12
N ASN A 246 -0.87 -3.19 -4.04
CA ASN A 246 -0.74 -2.58 -2.72
C ASN A 246 0.48 -3.12 -1.95
N VAL A 247 1.67 -2.82 -2.49
CA VAL A 247 2.97 -3.27 -1.98
C VAL A 247 3.85 -2.06 -1.74
N LYS A 248 4.55 -2.06 -0.60
CA LYS A 248 5.58 -1.07 -0.26
C LYS A 248 6.90 -1.77 0.04
N ILE A 249 7.91 -1.52 -0.78
CA ILE A 249 9.24 -2.12 -0.66
C ILE A 249 10.14 -1.19 0.13
N TYR A 250 10.86 -1.75 1.10
CA TYR A 250 11.84 -1.03 1.91
C TYR A 250 13.26 -1.38 1.49
N THR A 251 14.09 -0.35 1.33
CA THR A 251 15.51 -0.45 1.00
C THR A 251 16.33 0.50 1.89
N ILE A 252 17.61 0.17 2.11
CA ILE A 252 18.62 1.11 2.68
C ILE A 252 19.58 1.63 1.61
N LYS A 253 19.34 1.29 0.35
CA LYS A 253 20.17 1.65 -0.80
C LYS A 253 19.39 2.63 -1.67
N GLN A 254 20.11 3.56 -2.30
CA GLN A 254 19.56 4.45 -3.33
C GLN A 254 18.81 3.68 -4.42
N THR A 255 19.33 2.52 -4.81
CA THR A 255 18.65 1.59 -5.72
C THR A 255 18.31 0.29 -4.99
N PRO A 256 17.04 -0.12 -4.93
CA PRO A 256 16.64 -1.39 -4.34
C PRO A 256 17.27 -2.55 -5.11
N ARG A 257 17.54 -3.67 -4.42
CA ARG A 257 18.18 -4.80 -5.11
C ARG A 257 17.20 -5.48 -6.06
N VAL A 258 15.91 -5.47 -5.77
CA VAL A 258 14.87 -6.07 -6.60
C VAL A 258 14.29 -5.05 -7.58
N LYS A 259 13.77 -5.52 -8.72
CA LYS A 259 13.04 -4.66 -9.66
C LYS A 259 11.73 -4.18 -9.00
N ILE A 260 11.45 -2.88 -9.08
CA ILE A 260 10.21 -2.31 -8.54
C ILE A 260 9.21 -2.15 -9.67
N GLU A 261 7.97 -2.56 -9.44
CA GLU A 261 6.87 -2.34 -10.38
C GLU A 261 6.37 -0.89 -10.26
N PRO A 262 5.90 -0.25 -11.35
CA PRO A 262 5.47 1.16 -11.32
C PRO A 262 4.39 1.49 -10.29
N GLU A 263 3.55 0.52 -9.93
CA GLU A 263 2.45 0.66 -8.97
C GLU A 263 2.88 0.41 -7.52
N TRP A 264 4.10 -0.07 -7.28
CA TRP A 264 4.60 -0.35 -5.94
C TRP A 264 5.28 0.88 -5.34
N GLU A 265 5.00 1.13 -4.07
CA GLU A 265 5.66 2.19 -3.31
C GLU A 265 7.09 1.76 -2.93
N LEU A 266 8.05 2.67 -3.02
CA LEU A 266 9.42 2.46 -2.58
C LEU A 266 9.73 3.38 -1.40
N GLU A 267 10.23 2.82 -0.31
CA GLU A 267 10.71 3.56 0.85
C GLU A 267 12.21 3.33 1.03
N THR A 268 12.98 4.42 1.00
CA THR A 268 14.40 4.38 1.32
C THR A 268 14.58 4.85 2.74
N ILE A 269 15.10 3.97 3.59
CA ILE A 269 15.42 4.30 4.98
C ILE A 269 16.85 4.83 5.03
N GLU A 270 16.98 6.08 5.47
CA GLU A 270 18.26 6.66 5.84
C GLU A 270 18.78 5.95 7.09
N VAL A 271 19.99 5.41 6.97
CA VAL A 271 20.68 4.68 8.04
C VAL A 271 22.06 5.30 8.21
N ASP A 272 22.52 5.33 9.46
CA ASP A 272 23.87 5.79 9.76
C ASP A 272 24.90 4.87 9.06
N GLU A 273 25.75 5.47 8.23
CA GLU A 273 26.77 4.76 7.46
C GLU A 273 27.86 4.15 8.36
N LEU A 274 28.02 4.68 9.58
CA LEU A 274 28.96 4.16 10.58
C LEU A 274 28.50 2.83 11.19
N LEU A 275 27.22 2.49 11.07
CA LEU A 275 26.67 1.24 11.58
C LEU A 275 27.12 0.06 10.72
N LYS A 276 27.33 -1.09 11.38
CA LYS A 276 27.58 -2.33 10.64
C LYS A 276 26.37 -2.64 9.76
N ARG A 277 26.61 -3.21 8.58
CA ARG A 277 25.56 -3.57 7.61
C ARG A 277 24.38 -4.35 8.20
N GLN A 278 24.63 -5.21 9.19
CA GLN A 278 23.58 -5.94 9.89
C GLN A 278 22.66 -5.01 10.71
N GLN A 279 23.22 -4.00 11.39
CA GLN A 279 22.48 -3.02 12.18
C GLN A 279 21.67 -2.09 11.28
N GLN A 280 22.20 -1.70 10.12
CA GLN A 280 21.45 -0.95 9.11
C GLN A 280 20.21 -1.73 8.62
N GLN A 281 20.37 -3.03 8.33
CA GLN A 281 19.23 -3.88 7.99
C GLN A 281 18.24 -4.02 9.16
N MET A 282 18.73 -4.07 10.40
CA MET A 282 17.88 -4.07 11.60
C MET A 282 17.04 -2.79 11.72
N GLN A 283 17.60 -1.63 11.42
CA GLN A 283 16.85 -0.36 11.42
C GLN A 283 15.73 -0.37 10.37
N LYS A 284 16.05 -0.83 9.15
CA LYS A 284 15.04 -1.04 8.10
C LYS A 284 13.92 -1.98 8.55
N ASP A 285 14.28 -3.12 9.14
CA ASP A 285 13.29 -4.11 9.61
C ASP A 285 12.42 -3.56 10.74
N ARG A 286 12.99 -2.72 11.63
CA ARG A 286 12.22 -2.02 12.67
C ARG A 286 11.22 -1.04 12.10
N GLN A 287 11.61 -0.26 11.08
CA GLN A 287 10.70 0.65 10.39
C GLN A 287 9.53 -0.11 9.75
N MET A 288 9.80 -1.25 9.09
CA MET A 288 8.73 -2.12 8.57
C MET A 288 7.82 -2.65 9.67
N ALA A 289 8.38 -3.09 10.80
CA ALA A 289 7.63 -3.59 11.95
C ALA A 289 6.81 -2.48 12.63
N GLU A 290 7.29 -1.23 12.64
CA GLU A 290 6.63 -0.06 13.22
C GLU A 290 5.39 0.35 12.41
N VAL A 291 5.48 0.35 11.08
CA VAL A 291 4.35 0.73 10.22
C VAL A 291 3.29 -0.35 10.04
N ALA A 292 3.63 -1.62 10.29
CA ALA A 292 2.70 -2.73 10.14
C ALA A 292 1.68 -2.80 11.30
N ASP A 293 0.48 -3.30 11.03
CA ASP A 293 -0.53 -3.57 12.05
C ASP A 293 -0.38 -5.00 12.63
N TRP A 294 0.16 -5.92 11.83
CA TRP A 294 0.47 -7.29 12.19
C TRP A 294 1.57 -7.84 11.29
N GLY A 295 2.16 -8.99 11.65
CA GLY A 295 3.21 -9.63 10.84
C GLY A 295 2.84 -11.01 10.33
N LEU A 296 3.46 -11.38 9.21
CA LEU A 296 3.52 -12.74 8.70
C LEU A 296 5.00 -13.15 8.73
N SER A 297 5.33 -14.15 9.54
CA SER A 297 6.71 -14.61 9.73
C SER A 297 6.88 -16.03 9.24
N ILE A 298 7.83 -16.27 8.33
CA ILE A 298 8.12 -17.58 7.75
C ILE A 298 9.46 -18.07 8.29
N PHE A 299 9.38 -18.85 9.37
CA PHE A 299 10.53 -19.25 10.18
C PHE A 299 11.02 -20.64 9.81
N LYS A 300 12.19 -20.69 9.17
CA LYS A 300 13.00 -21.91 9.09
C LYS A 300 13.90 -21.98 10.34
N PRO A 301 13.74 -22.98 11.23
CA PRO A 301 14.32 -22.95 12.58
C PRO A 301 15.83 -22.92 12.60
N ILE A 302 16.46 -23.77 11.78
CA ILE A 302 17.91 -23.86 11.66
C ILE A 302 18.31 -24.02 10.19
N ILE A 303 19.55 -23.64 9.90
CA ILE A 303 20.27 -23.91 8.65
C ILE A 303 21.70 -24.29 8.99
N ILE A 304 22.34 -25.09 8.15
CA ILE A 304 23.78 -25.29 8.19
C ILE A 304 24.43 -24.22 7.31
N ASN A 305 25.30 -23.41 7.90
CA ASN A 305 25.99 -22.36 7.16
C ASN A 305 27.19 -22.94 6.37
N ARG A 306 27.83 -22.10 5.52
CA ARG A 306 29.00 -22.49 4.71
C ARG A 306 30.20 -23.02 5.50
N TYR A 307 30.23 -22.80 6.82
CA TYR A 307 31.29 -23.28 7.71
C TYR A 307 30.93 -24.60 8.39
N GLY A 308 29.77 -25.18 8.09
CA GLY A 308 29.28 -26.42 8.70
C GLY A 308 28.73 -26.22 10.12
N ALA A 309 28.35 -25.00 10.50
CA ALA A 309 27.78 -24.71 11.81
C ALA A 309 26.28 -24.46 11.73
N ILE A 310 25.56 -24.89 12.78
CA ILE A 310 24.13 -24.62 12.94
C ILE A 310 23.92 -23.12 13.19
N GLU A 311 23.08 -22.51 12.36
CA GLU A 311 22.65 -21.13 12.47
C GLU A 311 21.12 -21.06 12.54
N VAL A 312 20.61 -20.33 13.52
CA VAL A 312 19.17 -20.05 13.65
C VAL A 312 18.81 -18.88 12.74
N SER A 313 17.63 -18.91 12.11
CA SER A 313 17.11 -17.79 11.31
C SER A 313 16.76 -16.58 12.18
N SER A 314 17.81 -15.90 12.64
CA SER A 314 17.78 -14.90 13.69
C SER A 314 17.06 -13.62 13.26
N GLY A 315 17.10 -13.27 11.97
CA GLY A 315 16.37 -12.13 11.42
C GLY A 315 14.85 -12.30 11.56
N THR A 316 14.32 -13.43 11.09
CA THR A 316 12.89 -13.73 11.20
C THR A 316 12.45 -13.78 12.66
N LEU A 317 13.18 -14.51 13.50
CA LEU A 317 12.86 -14.64 14.92
C LEU A 317 12.88 -13.28 15.65
N ARG A 318 13.88 -12.44 15.38
CA ARG A 318 13.97 -11.08 15.94
C ARG A 318 12.78 -10.22 15.49
N ASN A 319 12.43 -10.25 14.22
CA ASN A 319 11.30 -9.46 13.69
C ASN A 319 9.97 -9.91 14.33
N THR A 320 9.78 -11.22 14.54
CA THR A 320 8.63 -11.74 15.31
C THR A 320 8.63 -11.22 16.75
N ILE A 321 9.76 -11.26 17.45
CA ILE A 321 9.89 -10.72 18.82
C ILE A 321 9.53 -9.23 18.85
N GLN A 322 10.07 -8.43 17.92
CA GLN A 322 9.81 -6.99 17.85
C GLN A 322 8.32 -6.68 17.67
N LEU A 323 7.63 -7.40 16.78
CA LEU A 323 6.19 -7.24 16.59
C LEU A 323 5.40 -7.56 17.87
N LEU A 324 5.70 -8.68 18.51
CA LEU A 324 5.02 -9.11 19.73
C LEU A 324 5.28 -8.19 20.92
N LEU A 325 6.50 -7.67 21.08
CA LEU A 325 6.82 -6.67 22.11
C LEU A 325 6.08 -5.34 21.90
N ASN A 326 5.72 -5.03 20.65
CA ASN A 326 4.90 -3.87 20.28
C ASN A 326 3.40 -4.18 20.24
N ASN A 327 2.96 -5.29 20.84
CA ASN A 327 1.56 -5.74 20.90
C ASN A 327 0.91 -5.97 19.51
N LYS A 328 1.70 -6.39 18.53
CA LYS A 328 1.22 -6.71 17.17
C LYS A 328 1.14 -8.21 16.98
N TYR A 329 0.01 -8.66 16.45
CA TYR A 329 -0.21 -10.08 16.14
C TYR A 329 0.76 -10.59 15.08
N VAL A 330 1.16 -11.85 15.17
CA VAL A 330 2.00 -12.50 14.15
C VAL A 330 1.39 -13.81 13.70
N LYS A 331 1.09 -13.94 12.40
CA LYS A 331 0.83 -15.24 11.77
C LYS A 331 2.18 -15.90 11.51
N PHE A 332 2.52 -16.88 12.34
CA PHE A 332 3.84 -17.49 12.41
C PHE A 332 3.82 -18.86 11.75
N PHE A 333 4.52 -18.97 10.63
CA PHE A 333 4.78 -20.21 9.93
C PHE A 333 6.12 -20.78 10.38
N TYR A 334 6.17 -22.06 10.70
CA TYR A 334 7.37 -22.71 11.20
C TYR A 334 7.42 -24.16 10.78
N VAL A 335 8.64 -24.67 10.54
CA VAL A 335 8.84 -26.06 10.14
C VAL A 335 9.13 -26.90 11.37
N ILE A 336 8.29 -27.90 11.64
CA ILE A 336 8.50 -28.89 12.70
C ILE A 336 8.10 -30.28 12.18
N ASN A 337 8.85 -31.32 12.55
CA ASN A 337 8.65 -32.68 12.05
C ASN A 337 8.68 -32.79 10.51
N GLY A 338 9.43 -31.91 9.83
CA GLY A 338 9.49 -31.83 8.37
C GLY A 338 8.29 -31.14 7.70
N GLU A 339 7.29 -30.70 8.46
CA GLU A 339 6.06 -30.09 7.91
C GLU A 339 5.96 -28.59 8.25
N MET A 340 5.34 -27.82 7.35
CA MET A 340 5.08 -26.40 7.56
C MET A 340 3.80 -26.21 8.40
N MET A 341 3.97 -25.78 9.64
CA MET A 341 2.90 -25.48 10.57
C MET A 341 2.61 -23.98 10.64
N VAL A 342 1.42 -23.61 11.10
CA VAL A 342 1.02 -22.21 11.29
C VAL A 342 0.41 -21.99 12.68
N LYS A 343 0.72 -20.85 13.30
CA LYS A 343 0.10 -20.41 14.55
C LYS A 343 -0.05 -18.89 14.58
N ASN A 344 -1.17 -18.41 15.12
CA ASN A 344 -1.38 -16.99 15.36
C ASN A 344 -0.87 -16.63 16.75
N LEU A 345 0.22 -15.86 16.82
CA LEU A 345 0.85 -15.40 18.04
C LEU A 345 0.29 -14.03 18.42
N LYS A 346 -0.16 -13.88 19.66
CA LYS A 346 -0.67 -12.63 20.23
C LYS A 346 0.36 -11.94 21.14
N ASN A 347 1.20 -12.73 21.80
CA ASN A 347 2.21 -12.24 22.72
C ASN A 347 3.47 -13.13 22.71
N ILE A 348 4.48 -12.73 23.47
CA ILE A 348 5.75 -13.45 23.59
C ILE A 348 5.58 -14.87 24.17
N ASN A 349 4.62 -15.08 25.08
CA ASN A 349 4.38 -16.42 25.65
C ASN A 349 3.84 -17.39 24.60
N ASP A 350 3.02 -16.93 23.65
CA ASP A 350 2.60 -17.77 22.53
C ASP A 350 3.80 -18.23 21.71
N LEU A 351 4.79 -17.36 21.49
CA LEU A 351 6.03 -17.72 20.80
C LEU A 351 6.85 -18.72 21.61
N ILE A 352 7.04 -18.50 22.92
CA ILE A 352 7.74 -19.44 23.82
C ILE A 352 7.10 -20.83 23.74
N ASN A 353 5.78 -20.93 23.95
CA ASN A 353 5.03 -22.18 23.89
C ASN A 353 5.13 -22.87 22.51
N THR A 354 5.37 -22.10 21.45
CA THR A 354 5.58 -22.65 20.10
C THR A 354 6.99 -23.20 19.94
N LEU A 355 7.99 -22.47 20.43
CA LEU A 355 9.38 -22.90 20.37
C LEU A 355 9.67 -24.10 21.29
N GLU A 356 8.94 -24.24 22.40
CA GLU A 356 9.05 -25.40 23.29
C GLU A 356 8.70 -26.73 22.60
N GLN A 357 7.88 -26.69 21.55
CA GLN A 357 7.52 -27.91 20.79
C GLN A 357 8.74 -28.57 20.14
N TYR A 358 9.77 -27.80 19.78
CA TYR A 358 11.02 -28.33 19.24
C TYR A 358 11.76 -29.27 20.21
N LYS A 359 11.48 -29.20 21.52
CA LYS A 359 12.03 -30.13 22.50
C LYS A 359 11.59 -31.58 22.24
N ASN A 360 10.39 -31.77 21.69
CA ASN A 360 9.78 -33.07 21.44
C ASN A 360 9.62 -33.37 19.94
N GLU A 361 10.35 -32.64 19.09
CA GLU A 361 10.31 -32.83 17.64
C GLU A 361 10.82 -34.20 17.21
N LYS A 362 10.13 -34.79 16.23
CA LYS A 362 10.58 -35.96 15.49
C LYS A 362 11.35 -35.51 14.26
N LEU A 363 12.67 -35.46 14.38
CA LEU A 363 13.56 -35.12 13.26
C LEU A 363 13.54 -36.21 12.18
N THR A 364 13.60 -35.78 10.92
CA THR A 364 13.86 -36.67 9.79
C THR A 364 15.27 -37.27 9.88
N VAL A 365 15.53 -38.38 9.16
CA VAL A 365 16.86 -39.02 9.14
C VAL A 365 17.92 -38.03 8.66
N SER A 366 17.64 -37.33 7.56
CA SER A 366 18.53 -36.31 6.99
C SER A 366 18.80 -35.16 7.96
N GLU A 367 17.79 -34.63 8.67
CA GLU A 367 18.03 -33.57 9.67
C GLU A 367 18.89 -34.06 10.85
N LYS A 368 18.74 -35.32 11.28
CA LYS A 368 19.57 -35.88 12.35
C LYS A 368 21.04 -35.93 11.92
N GLU A 369 21.30 -36.41 10.70
CA GLU A 369 22.64 -36.47 10.13
C GLU A 369 23.26 -35.08 10.00
N GLU A 370 22.54 -34.12 9.42
CA GLU A 370 23.00 -32.74 9.26
C GLU A 370 23.36 -32.07 10.61
N ILE A 371 22.56 -32.30 11.65
CA ILE A 371 22.83 -31.75 12.99
C ILE A 371 24.00 -32.47 13.67
N SER A 372 24.10 -33.78 13.53
CA SER A 372 25.17 -34.59 14.13
C SER A 372 26.54 -34.32 13.52
N GLU A 373 26.60 -34.00 12.23
CA GLU A 373 27.83 -33.68 11.50
C GLU A 373 28.26 -32.21 11.65
N ALA A 374 27.40 -31.35 12.20
CA ALA A 374 27.71 -29.94 12.35
C ALA A 374 28.88 -29.71 13.34
N LYS A 375 29.86 -28.89 12.93
CA LYS A 375 31.13 -28.67 13.67
C LYS A 375 30.97 -28.10 15.08
N THR A 376 29.81 -27.51 15.39
CA THR A 376 29.53 -26.82 16.66
C THR A 376 28.73 -27.66 17.65
N VAL A 377 28.59 -28.97 17.40
CA VAL A 377 27.74 -29.88 18.17
C VAL A 377 28.58 -30.92 18.90
N CYS A 378 28.27 -31.13 20.19
CA CYS A 378 28.81 -32.25 20.95
C CYS A 378 28.07 -33.53 20.53
N LYS A 379 28.81 -34.53 20.04
CA LYS A 379 28.26 -35.76 19.44
C LYS A 379 27.39 -36.59 20.38
N ASP A 380 27.52 -36.39 21.68
CA ASP A 380 26.81 -37.14 22.72
C ASP A 380 25.40 -36.61 23.03
N ILE A 381 25.00 -35.48 22.43
CA ILE A 381 23.70 -34.86 22.67
C ILE A 381 22.74 -35.23 21.53
N GLU A 382 21.54 -35.67 21.90
CA GLU A 382 20.48 -35.98 20.94
C GLU A 382 20.22 -34.77 20.00
N PRO A 383 20.24 -34.96 18.66
CA PRO A 383 20.12 -33.86 17.68
C PRO A 383 18.92 -32.93 17.89
N ARG A 384 17.76 -33.44 18.33
CA ARG A 384 16.58 -32.61 18.62
C ARG A 384 16.84 -31.63 19.76
N LEU A 385 17.58 -32.05 20.80
CA LEU A 385 17.92 -31.21 21.94
C LEU A 385 18.95 -30.15 21.55
N VAL A 386 19.86 -30.47 20.63
CA VAL A 386 20.79 -29.51 20.05
C VAL A 386 20.04 -28.41 19.31
N LYS A 387 19.13 -28.78 18.39
CA LYS A 387 18.25 -27.84 17.66
C LYS A 387 17.45 -26.97 18.62
N TYR A 388 16.77 -27.57 19.59
CA TYR A 388 16.01 -26.86 20.60
C TYR A 388 16.86 -25.87 21.42
N ARG A 389 18.04 -26.31 21.93
CA ARG A 389 18.95 -25.44 22.70
C ARG A 389 19.41 -24.24 21.88
N LYS A 390 19.85 -24.46 20.64
CA LYS A 390 20.28 -23.36 19.76
C LYS A 390 19.17 -22.33 19.52
N ILE A 391 17.96 -22.80 19.23
CA ILE A 391 16.80 -21.92 19.05
C ILE A 391 16.50 -21.14 20.33
N SER A 392 16.47 -21.82 21.48
CA SER A 392 16.12 -21.24 22.79
C SER A 392 17.16 -20.22 23.29
N GLU A 393 18.45 -20.53 23.15
CA GLU A 393 19.55 -19.62 23.44
C GLU A 393 19.46 -18.37 22.57
N LYS A 394 19.24 -18.56 21.26
CA LYS A 394 19.14 -17.43 20.33
C LYS A 394 17.91 -16.57 20.60
N PHE A 395 16.76 -17.18 20.86
CA PHE A 395 15.55 -16.50 21.27
C PHE A 395 15.79 -15.64 22.52
N SER A 396 16.37 -16.23 23.57
CA SER A 396 16.65 -15.54 24.84
C SER A 396 17.61 -14.37 24.66
N GLN A 397 18.65 -14.54 23.83
CA GLN A 397 19.58 -13.46 23.48
C GLN A 397 18.86 -12.31 22.76
N LEU A 398 18.04 -12.61 21.75
CA LEU A 398 17.33 -11.61 20.96
C LEU A 398 16.29 -10.87 21.81
N LEU A 399 15.54 -11.59 22.64
CA LEU A 399 14.52 -11.01 23.52
C LEU A 399 15.14 -10.00 24.49
N LYS A 400 16.24 -10.36 25.17
CA LYS A 400 16.96 -9.46 26.07
C LYS A 400 17.44 -8.19 25.34
N ASN A 401 17.99 -8.35 24.14
CA ASN A 401 18.49 -7.23 23.35
C ASN A 401 17.37 -6.26 22.94
N GLU A 402 16.24 -6.77 22.44
CA GLU A 402 15.12 -5.90 22.01
C GLU A 402 14.42 -5.24 23.21
N GLN A 403 14.30 -5.93 24.35
CA GLN A 403 13.79 -5.32 25.58
C GLN A 403 14.68 -4.17 26.08
N LYS A 404 16.01 -4.33 26.01
CA LYS A 404 16.96 -3.28 26.38
C LYS A 404 16.76 -2.02 25.53
N ILE A 405 16.62 -2.19 24.22
CA ILE A 405 16.42 -1.08 23.26
C ILE A 405 15.09 -0.35 23.54
N ILE A 406 14.00 -1.09 23.78
CA ILE A 406 12.71 -0.50 24.13
C ILE A 406 12.81 0.29 25.44
N ASN A 407 13.50 -0.24 26.45
CA ASN A 407 13.67 0.46 27.73
C ASN A 407 14.53 1.72 27.61
N GLU A 408 15.58 1.71 26.79
CA GLU A 408 16.40 2.88 26.50
C GLU A 408 15.60 3.97 25.77
N SER A 409 14.80 3.57 24.76
CA SER A 409 13.92 4.53 24.06
C SER A 409 12.94 5.23 25.00
N LYS A 410 12.27 4.48 25.91
CA LYS A 410 11.33 5.04 26.90
C LYS A 410 11.98 5.98 27.91
N LYS A 411 13.25 5.75 28.28
CA LYS A 411 14.00 6.64 29.18
C LYS A 411 14.31 7.98 28.49
N ASN A 412 14.73 7.93 27.23
CA ASN A 412 15.04 9.13 26.45
C ASN A 412 13.80 9.99 26.15
N THR A 413 12.64 9.38 25.92
CA THR A 413 11.38 10.15 25.74
C THR A 413 10.99 10.88 27.02
N LYS A 414 11.08 10.22 28.19
CA LYS A 414 10.77 10.85 29.48
C LYS A 414 11.70 12.02 29.85
N SER A 415 12.97 11.96 29.48
CA SER A 415 13.90 13.07 29.72
C SER A 415 13.62 14.28 28.83
N ILE A 416 13.16 14.07 27.59
CA ILE A 416 12.81 15.14 26.66
C ILE A 416 11.52 15.84 27.11
N ASP A 417 10.52 15.07 27.56
CA ASP A 417 9.27 15.62 28.09
C ASP A 417 9.52 16.45 29.37
N GLN A 418 10.47 16.05 30.23
CA GLN A 418 10.86 16.82 31.41
C GLN A 418 11.60 18.13 31.08
N LEU A 419 12.38 18.17 29.99
CA LEU A 419 13.04 19.39 29.53
C LEU A 419 12.07 20.36 28.83
N SER A 420 11.02 19.85 28.19
CA SER A 420 9.98 20.67 27.54
C SER A 420 9.01 21.37 28.52
N PHE A 421 9.01 20.96 29.79
CA PHE A 421 8.17 21.55 30.84
C PHE A 421 8.83 22.72 31.58
N PHE A 422 10.11 23.00 31.31
CA PHE A 422 10.88 24.10 31.90
C PHE A 422 11.31 25.16 30.86
N GLY A 423 10.66 25.18 29.69
CA GLY A 423 10.90 26.15 28.60
C GLY A 423 9.83 27.22 28.51
#